data_AF-A0A960JJB5-F1
#
_entry.id   AF-A0A960JJB5-F1
#
_cell.length_a   1.000
_cell.length_b   1.000
_cell.length_c   1.000
_cell.angle_alpha   90.00
_cell.angle_beta   90.00
_cell.angle_gamma   90.00
#
_symmetry.space_group_name_H-M   'P 1'
#
loop_
_entity.id
_entity.type
_entity.pdbx_description
1 polymer ?
#
loop_
_entity_poly.entity_id
_entity_poly.type
_entity_poly.pdbx_seq_one_letter_code
_entity_poly.pdbx_strand_id
1 'polypeptide(L)' 'MYPLTTEELEALPTKRLLAKLKTLHQCEQSFELSYWEEHEIKKDAECIQFKESDKWIAQYELLKDILRKREYIEK' A
#
# COMPACT_ATOMS: atom_id res chain seq x y z
N MET A 1 -4.45 2.43 -6.64
CA MET A 1 -4.02 3.06 -5.36
C MET A 1 -2.76 3.85 -5.64
N TYR A 2 -2.68 5.12 -5.25
CA TYR A 2 -1.42 5.87 -5.39
C TYR A 2 -0.44 5.55 -4.25
N PRO A 3 0.86 5.43 -4.56
CA PRO A 3 1.89 5.37 -3.53
C PRO A 3 1.85 6.67 -2.72
N LEU A 4 2.03 6.54 -1.41
CA LEU A 4 2.17 7.70 -0.52
C LEU A 4 3.61 7.77 -0.06
N THR A 5 4.10 8.99 0.06
CA THR A 5 5.41 9.29 0.63
C THR A 5 5.48 8.85 2.11
N THR A 6 6.70 8.73 2.61
CA THR A 6 6.95 8.41 4.03
C THR A 6 6.26 9.39 4.96
N GLU A 7 6.33 10.69 4.68
CA GLU A 7 5.73 11.75 5.49
C GLU A 7 4.20 11.61 5.56
N GLU A 8 3.56 11.32 4.42
CA GLU A 8 2.11 11.11 4.36
C GLU A 8 1.70 9.86 5.15
N LEU A 9 2.45 8.77 5.08
CA LEU A 9 2.17 7.56 5.86
C LEU A 9 2.39 7.79 7.36
N GLU A 10 3.44 8.50 7.74
CA GLU A 10 3.72 8.83 9.14
C GLU A 10 2.65 9.78 9.74
N ALA A 11 2.00 10.58 8.92
CA ALA A 11 0.87 11.42 9.34
C ALA A 11 -0.46 10.63 9.48
N LEU A 12 -0.59 9.44 8.89
CA LEU A 12 -1.83 8.68 8.95
C LEU A 12 -2.02 7.99 10.31
N PRO A 13 -3.26 7.92 10.84
CA PRO A 13 -3.56 7.11 12.02
C PRO A 13 -3.36 5.62 11.71
N THR A 14 -2.96 4.83 12.72
CA THR A 14 -2.64 3.40 12.57
C THR A 14 -3.77 2.60 11.92
N LYS A 15 -5.04 2.93 12.21
CA LYS A 15 -6.21 2.31 11.57
C LYS A 15 -6.21 2.48 10.03
N ARG A 16 -5.78 3.64 9.52
CA ARG A 16 -5.67 3.89 8.08
C ARG A 16 -4.45 3.20 7.46
N LEU A 17 -3.35 3.09 8.20
CA LEU A 17 -2.19 2.29 7.77
C LEU A 17 -2.55 0.81 7.64
N LEU A 18 -3.25 0.24 8.62
CA LEU A 18 -3.73 -1.14 8.57
C LEU A 18 -4.74 -1.38 7.44
N ALA A 19 -5.64 -0.44 7.20
CA ALA A 19 -6.56 -0.50 6.05
C ALA A 19 -5.79 -0.51 4.72
N LYS A 20 -4.78 0.35 4.56
CA LYS A 20 -3.90 0.35 3.38
C LYS A 20 -3.14 -0.97 3.22
N LEU A 21 -2.58 -1.51 4.30
CA LEU A 21 -1.88 -2.80 4.27
C LEU A 21 -2.82 -3.94 3.83
N LYS A 22 -4.07 -3.92 4.30
CA LYS A 22 -5.10 -4.87 3.87
C LYS A 22 -5.40 -4.74 2.37
N THR A 23 -5.53 -3.51 1.87
CA THR A 23 -5.72 -3.26 0.43
C THR A 23 -4.53 -3.77 -0.39
N LEU A 24 -3.30 -3.54 0.06
CA LEU A 24 -2.11 -4.07 -0.63
C LEU A 24 -2.10 -5.60 -0.67
N HIS A 25 -2.45 -6.27 0.43
CA HIS A 25 -2.61 -7.73 0.47
C HIS A 25 -3.72 -8.24 -0.46
N GLN A 26 -4.83 -7.51 -0.59
CA GLN A 26 -5.91 -7.89 -1.50
C GLN A 26 -5.44 -7.83 -2.98
N CYS A 27 -4.62 -6.84 -3.33
CA CYS A 27 -3.97 -6.77 -4.64
C CYS A 27 -2.96 -7.89 -4.89
N GLU A 28 -2.44 -8.54 -3.84
CA GLU A 28 -1.57 -9.72 -3.95
C GLU A 28 -2.37 -11.02 -4.15
N GLN A 29 -3.59 -11.12 -3.60
CA GLN A 29 -4.38 -12.35 -3.59
C GLN A 29 -5.16 -12.62 -4.89
N SER A 30 -5.66 -11.58 -5.56
CA SER A 30 -6.28 -11.74 -6.88
C SER A 30 -6.32 -10.41 -7.62
N PHE A 31 -6.02 -10.48 -8.92
CA PHE A 31 -6.22 -9.38 -9.85
C PHE A 31 -7.65 -8.84 -9.83
N GLU A 32 -8.63 -9.76 -9.77
CA GLU A 32 -10.07 -9.43 -9.72
C GLU A 32 -10.51 -8.79 -8.39
N LEU A 33 -9.68 -8.88 -7.34
CA LEU A 33 -9.91 -8.22 -6.06
C LEU A 33 -9.21 -6.86 -5.98
N SER A 34 -8.37 -6.52 -6.96
CA SER A 34 -7.84 -5.18 -7.09
C SER A 34 -9.00 -4.23 -7.42
N TYR A 35 -8.95 -3.00 -6.89
CA TYR A 35 -10.01 -2.00 -7.03
C TYR A 35 -10.22 -1.47 -8.47
N TRP A 36 -9.63 -2.11 -9.49
CA TRP A 36 -9.47 -1.58 -10.83
C TRP A 36 -10.21 -2.42 -11.87
N GLU A 37 -11.00 -1.78 -12.73
CA GLU A 37 -11.51 -2.42 -13.95
C GLU A 37 -10.39 -2.48 -15.01
N GLU A 38 -10.43 -3.49 -15.90
CA GLU A 38 -9.38 -3.75 -16.93
C GLU A 38 -8.97 -2.52 -17.76
N HIS A 39 -9.89 -1.58 -17.93
CA HIS A 39 -9.74 -0.35 -18.72
C HIS A 39 -8.89 0.73 -18.03
N GLU A 40 -8.78 0.71 -16.70
CA GLU A 40 -8.06 1.72 -15.90
C GLU A 40 -6.57 1.40 -15.75
N ILE A 41 -6.22 0.12 -15.85
CA ILE A 41 -4.85 -0.41 -15.67
C ILE A 41 -3.88 0.19 -16.69
N LYS A 42 -4.33 0.43 -17.92
CA LYS A 42 -3.46 0.95 -18.99
C LYS A 42 -3.22 2.46 -18.93
N LYS A 43 -3.94 3.20 -18.09
CA LYS A 43 -3.90 4.67 -18.13
C LYS A 43 -2.96 5.32 -17.13
N ASP A 44 -2.61 4.64 -16.05
CA ASP A 44 -1.94 5.33 -14.94
C ASP A 44 -0.72 4.57 -14.42
N ALA A 45 0.43 4.83 -15.05
CA ALA A 45 1.73 4.33 -14.62
C ALA A 45 2.12 4.83 -13.23
N GLU A 46 1.42 5.83 -12.66
CA GLU A 46 1.69 6.36 -11.33
C GLU A 46 1.05 5.55 -10.20
N CYS A 47 0.08 4.69 -10.54
CA CYS A 47 -0.63 3.88 -9.58
C CYS A 47 0.08 2.56 -9.24
N ILE A 48 -0.06 2.15 -7.97
CA ILE A 48 0.14 0.77 -7.53
C ILE A 48 -1.02 -0.05 -8.07
N GLN A 49 -0.70 -0.93 -9.03
CA GLN A 49 -1.66 -1.77 -9.73
C GLN A 49 -1.48 -3.26 -9.40
N PHE A 50 -0.23 -3.71 -9.19
CA PHE A 50 0.10 -5.13 -9.01
C PHE A 50 1.17 -5.32 -7.94
N LYS A 51 1.18 -6.48 -7.26
CA LYS A 51 2.22 -6.85 -6.29
C LYS A 51 3.64 -6.86 -6.88
N GLU A 52 3.73 -7.14 -8.17
CA GLU A 52 4.99 -7.22 -8.91
C GLU A 52 5.49 -5.85 -9.38
N SER A 53 4.71 -4.78 -9.16
CA SER A 53 5.18 -3.43 -9.43
C SER A 53 6.15 -2.97 -8.36
N ASP A 54 7.25 -2.32 -8.78
CA ASP A 54 8.24 -1.74 -7.86
C ASP A 54 7.58 -0.80 -6.84
N LYS A 55 6.50 -0.12 -7.25
CA LYS A 55 5.71 0.77 -6.39
C LYS A 55 4.97 0.02 -5.30
N TRP A 56 4.43 -1.16 -5.59
CA TRP A 56 3.79 -1.99 -4.57
C TRP A 56 4.82 -2.47 -3.54
N ILE A 57 5.96 -2.98 -4.01
CA ILE A 57 7.03 -3.48 -3.15
C ILE A 57 7.53 -2.36 -2.23
N ALA A 58 7.85 -1.20 -2.81
CA ALA A 58 8.29 -0.03 -2.06
C ALA A 58 7.25 0.42 -1.03
N GLN A 59 5.97 0.48 -1.41
CA GLN A 59 4.91 0.91 -0.51
C GLN A 59 4.64 -0.10 0.61
N TYR A 60 4.69 -1.39 0.30
CA TYR A 60 4.45 -2.48 1.25
C TYR A 60 5.55 -2.54 2.32
N GLU A 61 6.82 -2.50 1.90
CA GLU A 61 7.95 -2.46 2.83
C GLU A 61 7.92 -1.19 3.69
N LEU A 62 7.65 -0.02 3.10
CA LEU A 62 7.56 1.24 3.85
C LEU A 62 6.43 1.22 4.89
N LEU A 63 5.26 0.68 4.54
CA LEU A 63 4.13 0.52 5.48
C LEU A 63 4.48 -0.42 6.64
N LYS A 64 5.16 -1.54 6.35
CA LYS A 64 5.61 -2.48 7.38
C LYS A 64 6.64 -1.85 8.31
N ASP A 65 7.57 -1.08 7.77
CA ASP A 65 8.58 -0.38 8.58
C ASP A 65 7.95 0.67 9.50
N ILE A 66 7.00 1.47 9.01
CA ILE A 66 6.29 2.46 9.83
C ILE A 66 5.44 1.77 10.91
N LEU A 67 4.72 0.70 10.56
CA LEU A 67 3.93 -0.06 11.53
C LEU A 67 4.83 -0.71 12.59
N ARG A 68 5.96 -1.31 12.20
CA ARG A 68 6.95 -1.88 13.12
C ARG A 68 7.49 -0.85 14.10
N LYS A 69 7.84 0.36 13.62
CA LYS A 69 8.29 1.47 14.47
C LYS A 69 7.21 1.97 15.44
N ARG A 70 5.93 1.87 15.06
CA ARG A 70 4.80 2.29 15.91
C ARG A 70 4.36 1.25 16.93
N GLU A 71 4.40 -0.03 16.55
CA GLU A 71 4.16 -1.14 17.49
C GLU A 71 5.32 -1.27 18.49
N TYR A 72 6.55 -0.94 18.05
CA TYR A 72 7.73 -0.88 18.90
C TYR A 72 7.88 0.49 19.60
N ILE A 73 6.93 0.80 20.49
CA ILE A 73 7.18 1.73 21.59
C ILE A 73 7.59 0.84 22.76
N GLU A 74 8.89 0.58 22.92
CA GLU A 74 9.42 0.07 24.19
C GLU A 74 8.92 1.00 25.30
N LYS A 75 8.19 0.44 26.26
CA LYS A 75 7.87 1.09 27.53
C LYS A 75 8.95 0.77 28.55
#